data_AF-A0A537MXL1-F1
#
_entry.id   AF-A0A537MXL1-F1
#
_cell.length_a   1.000
_cell.length_b   1.000
_cell.length_c   1.000
_cell.angle_alpha   90.00
_cell.angle_beta   90.00
_cell.angle_gamma   90.00
#
_symmetry.space_group_name_H-M   'P 1'
#
loop_
_entity.id
_entity.type
_entity.pdbx_description
1 polymer ?
#
loop_
_entity_poly.entity_id
_entity_poly.type
_entity_poly.pdbx_seq_one_letter_code
_entity_poly.pdbx_strand_id
1 'polypeptide(L)'
;GYADKAFQQQQVTCKPVYWSDRDDWTLAMIASGLGWGFMPKHSVNHPGVAGIPITEPEFWREVHLATVRGRPHSPAVGALVREAMRVRWFGEPAVVSRRRELPVVAKAPPAAGRKPQRAAVG
;
A
#
# COMPACT_ATOMS: atom_id res chain seq x y z
N GLY A 1 9.74 -3.76 0.79
CA GLY A 1 8.41 -3.20 0.53
C GLY A 1 7.55 -4.16 -0.28
N TYR A 2 6.30 -3.75 -0.54
CA TYR A 2 5.29 -4.55 -1.24
C TYR A 2 5.71 -4.96 -2.67
N ALA A 3 6.48 -4.10 -3.36
CA ALA A 3 6.94 -4.33 -4.73
C ALA A 3 8.26 -5.14 -4.86
N ASP A 4 8.95 -5.43 -3.75
CA ASP A 4 10.33 -5.96 -3.80
C ASP A 4 10.44 -7.28 -4.58
N LYS A 5 9.46 -8.18 -4.41
CA LYS A 5 9.45 -9.47 -5.13
C LYS A 5 9.34 -9.26 -6.64
N ALA A 6 8.47 -8.35 -7.08
CA ALA A 6 8.28 -8.04 -8.49
C ALA A 6 9.56 -7.42 -9.08
N PHE A 7 10.17 -6.48 -8.36
CA PHE A 7 11.45 -5.90 -8.77
C PHE A 7 12.56 -6.95 -8.87
N GLN A 8 12.66 -7.87 -7.91
CA GLN A 8 13.63 -8.97 -7.96
C GLN A 8 13.42 -9.89 -9.16
N GLN A 9 12.17 -10.29 -9.44
CA GLN A 9 11.82 -11.14 -10.58
C GLN A 9 12.16 -10.50 -11.93
N GLN A 10 12.02 -9.17 -12.02
CA GLN A 10 12.37 -8.40 -13.22
C GLN A 10 13.81 -7.88 -13.20
N GLN A 11 14.63 -8.28 -12.23
CA GLN A 11 16.02 -7.87 -12.05
C GLN A 11 16.19 -6.33 -11.94
N VAL A 12 15.16 -5.64 -11.48
CA VAL A 12 15.18 -4.21 -11.18
C VAL A 12 15.81 -4.00 -9.80
N THR A 13 16.86 -3.19 -9.74
CA THR A 13 17.51 -2.84 -8.47
C THR A 13 17.08 -1.43 -8.05
N CYS A 14 16.40 -1.33 -6.91
CA CYS A 14 16.06 -0.05 -6.28
C CYS A 14 16.63 -0.02 -4.87
N LYS A 15 17.45 1.00 -4.57
CA LYS A 15 17.96 1.23 -3.21
C LYS A 15 17.09 2.30 -2.54
N PRO A 16 16.35 1.97 -1.46
CA PRO A 16 15.66 3.01 -0.71
C PRO A 16 16.71 3.93 -0.05
N VAL A 17 16.61 5.22 -0.35
CA VAL A 17 17.50 6.27 0.20
C VAL A 17 16.85 7.04 1.33
N TYR A 18 15.52 7.13 1.34
CA TYR A 18 14.71 7.77 2.36
C TYR A 18 13.50 6.90 2.69
N TRP A 19 13.00 7.00 3.92
CA TRP A 19 11.84 6.26 4.38
C TRP A 19 11.02 7.08 5.38
N SER A 20 9.70 7.03 5.23
CA SER A 20 8.75 7.63 6.15
C SER A 20 7.45 6.82 6.14
N ASP A 21 6.81 6.69 7.30
CA ASP A 21 5.46 6.12 7.41
C ASP A 21 4.36 7.12 6.99
N ARG A 22 4.73 8.38 6.78
CA ARG A 22 3.82 9.46 6.42
C ARG A 22 3.85 9.71 4.91
N ASP A 23 2.73 9.42 4.25
CA ASP A 23 2.54 9.63 2.80
C ASP A 23 2.78 11.11 2.42
N ASP A 24 2.31 12.06 3.24
CA ASP A 24 2.46 13.50 2.99
C ASP A 24 3.93 13.95 3.00
N TRP A 25 4.72 13.43 3.94
CA TRP A 25 6.17 13.72 3.99
C TRP A 25 6.91 13.05 2.83
N THR A 26 6.53 11.83 2.48
CA THR A 26 7.09 11.12 1.32
C THR A 26 6.85 11.91 0.03
N LEU A 27 5.63 12.41 -0.16
CA LEU A 27 5.29 13.25 -1.31
C LEU A 27 6.02 14.59 -1.33
N ALA A 28 6.19 15.24 -0.18
CA ALA A 28 6.97 16.47 -0.07
C ALA A 28 8.45 16.26 -0.44
N MET A 29 9.04 15.14 -0.03
CA MET A 29 10.42 14.77 -0.43
C MET A 29 10.54 14.52 -1.93
N ILE A 30 9.56 13.84 -2.53
CA ILE A 30 9.51 13.63 -3.99
C ILE A 30 9.40 14.97 -4.70
N ALA A 31 8.51 15.85 -4.24
CA ALA A 31 8.31 17.18 -4.83
C ALA A 31 9.56 18.08 -4.75
N SER A 32 10.40 17.91 -3.73
CA SER A 32 11.68 18.62 -3.62
C SER A 32 12.84 17.95 -4.36
N GLY A 33 12.57 16.88 -5.11
CA GLY A 33 13.54 16.24 -6.00
C GLY A 33 14.42 15.18 -5.35
N LEU A 34 14.06 14.68 -4.16
CA LEU A 34 14.83 13.60 -3.49
C LEU A 34 14.64 12.22 -4.14
N GLY A 35 13.78 12.11 -5.16
CA GLY A 35 13.61 10.90 -5.95
C GLY A 35 12.15 10.64 -6.31
N TRP A 36 11.75 9.36 -6.30
CA TRP A 36 10.40 8.89 -6.61
C TRP A 36 9.91 7.96 -5.51
N GLY A 37 8.60 7.65 -5.51
CA GLY A 37 7.98 6.74 -4.55
C GLY A 37 7.03 5.75 -5.23
N PHE A 38 6.90 4.58 -4.61
CA PHE A 38 5.91 3.57 -4.98
C PHE A 38 4.73 3.66 -4.00
N MET A 39 3.55 4.04 -4.48
CA MET A 39 2.39 4.28 -3.63
C MET A 39 1.06 3.96 -4.35
N PRO A 40 -0.03 3.71 -3.60
CA PRO A 40 -1.35 3.54 -4.18
C PRO A 40 -1.78 4.75 -4.99
N LYS A 41 -2.48 4.53 -6.11
CA LYS A 41 -2.98 5.57 -7.03
C LYS A 41 -3.65 6.76 -6.32
N HIS A 42 -4.44 6.48 -5.28
CA HIS A 42 -5.23 7.49 -4.57
C HIS A 42 -4.50 8.15 -3.39
N SER A 43 -3.24 7.77 -3.10
CA SER A 43 -2.39 8.45 -2.13
C SER A 43 -1.63 9.63 -2.76
N VAL A 44 -1.49 9.69 -4.09
CA VAL A 44 -0.76 10.77 -4.78
C VAL A 44 -1.59 12.06 -4.77
N ASN A 45 -1.40 12.91 -3.76
CA ASN A 45 -2.22 14.11 -3.55
C ASN A 45 -1.43 15.44 -3.48
N HIS A 46 -0.13 15.41 -3.80
CA HIS A 46 0.70 16.60 -3.79
C HIS A 46 0.77 17.24 -5.20
N PRO A 47 0.52 18.56 -5.35
CA PRO A 47 0.40 19.20 -6.67
C PRO A 47 1.70 19.17 -7.50
N GLY A 48 2.86 19.14 -6.83
CA GLY A 48 4.18 19.02 -7.47
C GLY A 48 4.60 17.59 -7.81
N VAL A 49 3.74 16.58 -7.61
CA VAL A 49 4.08 15.17 -7.86
C VAL A 49 3.13 14.57 -8.87
N ALA A 50 3.68 14.06 -9.98
CA ALA A 50 2.92 13.30 -10.97
C ALA A 50 2.88 11.81 -10.60
N GLY A 51 1.68 11.22 -10.57
CA GLY A 51 1.51 9.78 -10.44
C GLY A 51 1.63 9.09 -11.81
N ILE A 52 2.50 8.09 -11.91
CA ILE A 52 2.65 7.25 -13.11
C ILE A 52 2.13 5.85 -12.80
N PRO A 53 1.15 5.32 -13.55
CA PRO A 53 0.64 3.97 -13.32
C PRO A 53 1.69 2.93 -13.71
N ILE A 54 1.87 1.91 -12.87
CA ILE A 54 2.68 0.74 -13.20
C ILE A 54 1.72 -0.34 -13.72
N THR A 55 1.85 -0.67 -15.01
CA THR A 55 0.93 -1.59 -15.70
C THR A 55 1.46 -3.01 -15.78
N GLU A 56 2.78 -3.21 -15.70
CA GLU A 56 3.41 -4.54 -15.78
C GLU A 56 4.55 -4.66 -14.73
N PRO A 57 4.31 -5.32 -13.59
CA PRO A 57 3.06 -5.96 -13.21
C PRO A 57 2.07 -4.94 -12.66
N GLU A 58 0.78 -5.19 -12.84
CA GLU A 58 -0.24 -4.40 -12.16
C GLU A 58 -0.23 -4.72 -10.66
N PHE A 59 -0.28 -3.66 -9.83
CA PHE A 59 -0.38 -3.79 -8.38
C PHE A 59 -1.75 -3.35 -7.90
N TRP A 60 -2.44 -4.24 -7.17
CA TRP A 60 -3.75 -3.98 -6.59
C TRP A 60 -3.76 -4.34 -5.11
N ARG A 61 -4.64 -3.69 -4.33
CA ARG A 61 -4.92 -4.06 -2.95
C ARG A 61 -6.40 -3.97 -2.68
N GLU A 62 -6.90 -4.84 -1.80
CA GLU A 62 -8.26 -4.73 -1.29
C GLU A 62 -8.27 -3.83 -0.05
N VAL A 63 -9.26 -2.95 0.02
CA VAL A 63 -9.53 -2.11 1.20
C VAL A 63 -10.86 -2.59 1.77
N HIS A 64 -10.84 -2.98 3.04
CA HIS A 64 -12.01 -3.57 3.70
C HIS A 64 -12.59 -2.64 4.74
N LEU A 65 -13.92 -2.53 4.77
CA LEU A 65 -14.66 -2.07 5.93
C LEU A 65 -14.91 -3.28 6.85
N ALA A 66 -14.17 -3.36 7.96
CA ALA A 66 -14.25 -4.48 8.89
C ALA A 66 -15.04 -4.13 10.15
N THR A 67 -15.86 -5.08 10.62
CA THR A 67 -16.67 -4.95 11.85
C THR A 67 -16.47 -6.16 12.74
N VAL A 68 -16.57 -5.99 14.07
CA VAL A 68 -16.48 -7.10 15.02
C VAL A 68 -17.84 -7.76 15.18
N ARG A 69 -17.93 -9.06 14.89
CA ARG A 69 -19.16 -9.84 15.07
C ARG A 69 -19.62 -9.81 16.53
N GLY A 70 -20.93 -9.72 16.75
CA GLY A 70 -21.53 -9.79 18.09
C GLY A 70 -21.42 -8.49 18.89
N ARG A 71 -20.84 -7.43 18.31
CA ARG A 71 -20.83 -6.09 18.90
C ARG A 71 -21.80 -5.19 18.11
N PRO A 72 -22.98 -4.87 18.67
CA PRO A 72 -23.89 -3.93 18.03
C PRO A 72 -23.20 -2.59 17.77
N HIS A 73 -23.45 -2.00 16.61
CA HIS A 73 -22.97 -0.66 16.31
C HIS A 73 -23.75 0.36 17.15
N SER A 74 -23.06 1.38 17.67
CA SER A 74 -23.74 2.58 18.15
C SER A 74 -24.47 3.27 16.98
N PRO A 75 -25.46 4.16 17.24
CA PRO A 75 -26.15 4.87 16.17
C PRO A 75 -25.22 5.59 15.18
N ALA A 76 -24.16 6.23 15.69
CA ALA A 76 -23.16 6.94 14.88
C ALA A 76 -22.32 5.98 14.01
N VAL A 77 -21.83 4.87 14.57
CA VAL A 77 -21.07 3.86 13.80
C VAL A 77 -21.97 3.20 12.76
N GLY A 78 -23.23 2.92 13.11
CA GLY A 78 -24.22 2.38 12.18
C GLY A 78 -24.48 3.32 11.01
N ALA A 79 -24.57 4.63 11.26
CA ALA A 79 -24.68 5.64 10.20
C ALA A 79 -23.43 5.66 9.31
N LEU A 80 -22.23 5.69 9.89
CA LEU A 80 -20.98 5.63 9.13
C LEU A 80 -20.91 4.40 8.23
N VAL A 81 -21.20 3.21 8.77
CA VAL A 81 -21.15 1.96 7.99
C VAL A 81 -22.16 1.99 6.84
N ARG A 82 -23.37 2.49 7.07
CA ARG A 82 -24.37 2.64 6.00
C ARG A 82 -23.89 3.59 4.91
N GLU A 83 -23.33 4.74 5.27
CA GLU A 83 -22.86 5.72 4.29
C GLU A 83 -21.62 5.21 3.56
N ALA A 84 -20.65 4.61 4.26
CA ALA A 84 -19.47 3.99 3.65
C ALA A 84 -19.85 2.90 2.62
N MET A 85 -20.96 2.20 2.83
CA MET A 85 -21.49 1.22 1.87
C MET A 85 -22.29 1.86 0.72
N ARG A 86 -22.77 3.10 0.86
CA ARG A 86 -23.58 3.82 -0.15
C ARG A 86 -22.75 4.70 -1.07
N VAL A 87 -21.69 5.31 -0.55
CA VAL A 87 -20.81 6.19 -1.35
C VAL A 87 -20.13 5.41 -2.47
N ARG A 88 -19.82 6.11 -3.56
CA ARG A 88 -18.97 5.57 -4.63
C ARG A 88 -17.51 5.83 -4.30
N TRP A 89 -16.75 4.75 -4.10
CA TRP A 89 -15.32 4.78 -3.88
C TRP A 89 -14.62 4.86 -5.24
N PHE A 90 -14.13 6.06 -5.57
CA PHE A 90 -13.41 6.31 -6.83
C PHE A 90 -14.23 5.94 -8.09
N GLY A 91 -15.55 6.18 -8.03
CA GLY A 91 -16.50 5.83 -9.09
C GLY A 91 -17.17 4.47 -8.91
N GLU A 92 -16.55 3.57 -8.13
CA GLU A 92 -17.03 2.20 -7.94
C GLU A 92 -17.89 2.05 -6.67
N PRO A 93 -18.94 1.23 -6.68
CA PRO A 93 -19.72 0.94 -5.47
C PRO A 93 -18.91 0.11 -4.47
N ALA A 94 -19.24 0.22 -3.18
CA ALA A 94 -18.71 -0.70 -2.18
C ALA A 94 -19.20 -2.13 -2.49
N VAL A 95 -18.26 -3.07 -2.61
CA VAL A 95 -18.59 -4.47 -2.89
C VAL A 95 -18.66 -5.25 -1.59
N VAL A 96 -19.81 -5.88 -1.33
CA VAL A 96 -19.90 -6.89 -0.26
C VAL A 96 -19.18 -8.14 -0.75
N SER A 97 -17.88 -8.27 -0.47
CA SER A 97 -17.15 -9.48 -0.84
C SER A 97 -17.53 -10.61 0.13
N ARG A 98 -18.15 -11.66 -0.40
CA ARG A 98 -17.98 -13.00 0.19
C ARG A 98 -16.50 -13.32 0.02
N ARG A 99 -15.84 -13.75 1.10
CA ARG A 99 -14.40 -14.09 1.17
C ARG A 99 -13.90 -14.57 -0.20
N ARG A 100 -13.17 -13.71 -0.93
CA ARG A 100 -12.53 -14.10 -2.19
C ARG A 100 -11.34 -14.97 -1.79
N GLU A 101 -11.23 -16.18 -2.34
CA GLU A 101 -9.97 -16.89 -2.29
C GLU A 101 -8.97 -16.07 -3.12
N LEU A 102 -8.11 -15.33 -2.43
CA LEU A 102 -7.00 -14.64 -3.07
C LEU A 102 -6.16 -15.69 -3.77
N PRO A 103 -5.70 -15.48 -5.02
CA PRO A 103 -4.61 -16.28 -5.52
C PRO A 103 -3.47 -16.17 -4.50
N VAL A 104 -3.09 -17.30 -3.93
CA VAL A 104 -1.99 -17.37 -2.96
C VAL A 104 -0.75 -16.87 -3.68
N VAL A 105 -0.36 -15.62 -3.40
CA VAL A 105 1.01 -15.21 -3.65
C VAL A 105 1.85 -16.13 -2.79
N ALA A 106 2.60 -17.03 -3.44
CA ALA A 106 3.41 -18.04 -2.79
C ALA A 106 4.12 -17.42 -1.57
N LYS A 107 3.87 -18.01 -0.40
CA LYS A 107 4.46 -17.60 0.87
C LYS A 107 5.97 -17.44 0.62
N ALA A 108 6.50 -16.25 0.89
CA ALA A 108 7.94 -16.04 0.72
C ALA A 108 8.67 -17.10 1.57
N PRO A 109 9.73 -17.73 1.06
CA PRO A 109 10.61 -18.51 1.91
C PRO A 109 11.04 -17.62 3.09
N PRO A 110 11.14 -18.18 4.31
CA PRO A 110 11.59 -17.39 5.46
C PRO A 110 12.91 -16.71 5.12
N ALA A 111 12.99 -15.40 5.39
CA ALA A 111 14.18 -14.62 5.14
C ALA A 111 15.38 -15.27 5.83
N ALA A 112 16.37 -15.69 5.04
CA ALA A 112 17.64 -16.13 5.59
C ALA A 112 18.21 -15.00 6.46
N GLY A 113 18.44 -15.29 7.74
CA GLY A 113 18.88 -14.32 8.72
C GLY A 113 20.10 -13.54 8.24
N ARG A 114 19.95 -12.24 8.04
CA ARG A 114 21.07 -11.35 7.73
C ARG A 114 21.90 -11.19 9.01
N LYS A 115 23.06 -11.86 9.07
CA LYS A 115 24.03 -11.61 10.14
C LYS A 115 24.47 -10.14 10.08
N PRO A 116 24.59 -9.45 11.23
CA PRO A 116 25.06 -8.07 11.24
C PRO A 116 26.52 -8.03 10.76
N GLN A 117 26.75 -7.31 9.66
CA GLN A 117 28.10 -7.03 9.18
C GLN A 117 28.67 -5.95 10.10
N ARG A 118 29.67 -6.31 10.91
CA ARG A 118 30.43 -5.36 11.73
C ARG A 118 31.08 -4.34 10.79
N ALA A 119 30.79 -3.05 10.99
CA ALA A 119 31.56 -1.98 10.39
C ALA A 119 32.98 -2.04 10.97
N ALA A 120 33.97 -2.28 10.10
CA ALA A 120 35.36 -2.05 10.45
C ALA A 120 35.56 -0.53 10.50
N VAL A 121 35.92 -0.04 11.68
CA VAL A 121 36.42 1.33 11.87
C VAL A 121 37.88 1.31 11.41
N GLY A 122 38.21 2.18 10.46
CA GLY A 122 39.56 2.55 10.04
C GLY A 122 39.61 4.05 9.88
#